data_AF-X0VQC3-F1
#
_entry.id   AF-X0VQC3-F1
#
_cell.length_a   1.000
_cell.length_b   1.000
_cell.length_c   1.000
_cell.angle_alpha   90.00
_cell.angle_beta   90.00
_cell.angle_gamma   90.00
#
_symmetry.space_group_name_H-M   'P 1'
#
loop_
_entity.id
_entity.type
_entity.pdbx_description
1 polymer ?
#
loop_
_entity_poly.entity_id
_entity_poly.type
_entity_poly.pdbx_seq_one_letter_code
_entity_poly.pdbx_strand_id
1 'polypeptide(L)'
;LRYGDGLVFYPAGTSIIDYMEWDKKVTLNRRKSYALDNVAQEVLEDTPNEKVDFSKLNSKIKEKNINDVKRMVQLEEKLKYIDYFDEIRRLSKVEFEDMIWNSRIIDMLLLQEAKNKKIVLSMKPAEERGTLEDKAEYKGAYRDTFKTGRLAPVGSYDLSSCYPSMIVDFCLDPSNICTVPLNSETKEGDIRIEETVFRQNPDTLLPIVTKKLLTLKNQIKQKLSTIKLNTPEYKNEKVKYEAVKGIVNSAYGVFGNRFFRLYNPNVASATT
;
A
#
# COMPACT_ATOMS: atom_id res chain seq x y z
N LEU A 1 3.67 -25.01 -2.97
CA LEU A 1 3.23 -24.88 -1.57
C LEU A 1 3.10 -23.40 -1.27
N ARG A 2 2.00 -22.98 -0.62
CA ARG A 2 1.87 -21.61 -0.13
C ARG A 2 2.82 -21.46 1.06
N TYR A 3 3.87 -20.67 0.90
CA TYR A 3 4.88 -20.47 1.93
C TYR A 3 4.38 -19.42 2.94
N GLY A 4 3.84 -19.89 4.06
CA GLY A 4 3.89 -19.14 5.32
C GLY A 4 5.15 -19.56 6.07
N ASP A 5 5.74 -18.66 6.86
CA ASP A 5 6.82 -19.05 7.78
C ASP A 5 6.28 -20.13 8.74
N GLY A 6 6.85 -21.33 8.69
CA GLY A 6 6.41 -22.51 9.44
C GLY A 6 5.67 -23.55 8.60
N LEU A 7 5.71 -24.80 9.05
CA LEU A 7 5.13 -26.02 8.44
C LEU A 7 3.59 -26.03 8.40
N VAL A 8 2.95 -24.91 8.05
CA VAL A 8 1.49 -24.84 7.92
C VAL A 8 1.12 -25.27 6.50
N PHE A 9 0.56 -26.48 6.39
CA PHE A 9 0.02 -26.99 5.14
C PHE A 9 -1.34 -26.30 4.87
N TYR A 10 -1.36 -25.44 3.85
CA TYR A 10 -2.60 -24.84 3.37
C TYR A 10 -3.34 -25.84 2.47
N PRO A 11 -4.64 -26.14 2.73
CA PRO A 11 -5.42 -26.96 1.84
C PRO A 11 -5.56 -26.26 0.48
N ALA A 12 -5.29 -26.99 -0.60
CA ALA A 12 -5.39 -26.46 -1.95
C ALA A 12 -6.80 -25.92 -2.23
N GLY A 13 -6.88 -24.75 -2.88
CA GLY A 13 -8.15 -24.10 -3.20
C GLY A 13 -8.79 -23.32 -2.05
N THR A 14 -8.18 -23.30 -0.85
CA THR A 14 -8.68 -22.50 0.29
C THR A 14 -7.76 -21.33 0.55
N SER A 15 -8.28 -20.10 0.59
CA SER A 15 -7.52 -18.94 1.06
C SER A 15 -7.65 -18.77 2.56
N ILE A 16 -6.51 -18.70 3.26
CA ILE A 16 -6.47 -18.50 4.71
C ILE A 16 -5.99 -17.08 4.98
N ILE A 17 -6.79 -16.35 5.74
CA ILE A 17 -6.58 -14.92 5.97
C ILE A 17 -6.54 -14.70 7.47
N ASP A 18 -5.45 -14.12 7.96
CA ASP A 18 -5.41 -13.59 9.32
C ASP A 18 -6.01 -12.17 9.32
N TYR A 19 -7.18 -12.05 9.94
CA TYR A 19 -7.90 -10.79 10.05
C TYR A 19 -7.11 -9.73 10.84
N MET A 20 -6.26 -10.15 11.79
CA MET A 20 -5.40 -9.24 12.54
C MET A 20 -4.34 -8.59 11.64
N GLU A 21 -3.75 -9.34 10.72
CA GLU A 21 -2.75 -8.79 9.77
C GLU A 21 -3.37 -7.77 8.83
N TRP A 22 -4.59 -8.04 8.37
CA TRP A 22 -5.38 -7.09 7.60
C TRP A 22 -5.71 -5.84 8.40
N ASP A 23 -6.14 -6.01 9.65
CA ASP A 23 -6.47 -4.89 10.54
C ASP A 23 -5.24 -4.01 10.84
N LYS A 24 -4.07 -4.61 11.12
CA LYS A 24 -2.79 -3.89 11.26
C LYS A 24 -2.47 -3.09 10.00
N LYS A 25 -2.65 -3.69 8.81
CA LYS A 25 -2.38 -3.02 7.54
C LYS A 25 -3.28 -1.80 7.35
N VAL A 26 -4.58 -1.97 7.57
CA VAL A 26 -5.59 -0.93 7.38
C VAL A 26 -5.42 0.20 8.40
N THR A 27 -5.08 -0.13 9.65
CA THR A 27 -4.87 0.84 10.73
C THR A 27 -3.44 1.40 10.80
N LEU A 28 -2.58 1.04 9.85
CA LEU A 28 -1.15 1.41 9.82
C LEU A 28 -0.39 1.05 11.10
N ASN A 29 -0.79 -0.07 11.71
CA ASN A 29 -0.29 -0.58 12.97
C ASN A 29 -0.47 0.39 14.17
N ARG A 30 -1.51 1.23 14.19
CA ARG A 30 -1.68 2.31 15.18
C ARG A 30 -2.68 2.03 16.30
N ARG A 31 -3.30 0.84 16.36
CA ARG A 31 -4.16 0.49 17.50
C ARG A 31 -3.37 0.39 18.78
N LYS A 32 -4.02 0.68 19.91
CA LYS A 32 -3.42 0.50 21.25
C LYS A 32 -3.11 -0.97 21.55
N SER A 33 -3.94 -1.89 21.05
CA SER A 33 -3.79 -3.32 21.19
C SER A 33 -4.60 -4.05 20.12
N TYR A 34 -4.11 -5.18 19.64
CA TYR A 34 -4.77 -6.05 18.66
C TYR A 34 -5.44 -7.28 19.30
N ALA A 35 -5.50 -7.35 20.63
CA ALA A 35 -6.31 -8.36 21.28
C ALA A 35 -7.77 -8.19 20.86
N LEU A 36 -8.44 -9.30 20.48
CA LEU A 36 -9.82 -9.27 19.98
C LEU A 36 -10.76 -8.49 20.92
N ASP A 37 -10.58 -8.65 22.22
CA ASP A 37 -11.37 -7.97 23.25
C ASP A 37 -11.24 -6.43 23.18
N ASN A 38 -10.02 -5.93 22.93
CA ASN A 38 -9.75 -4.49 22.80
C ASN A 38 -10.29 -3.94 21.48
N VAL A 39 -10.14 -4.70 20.38
CA VAL A 39 -10.67 -4.30 19.07
C VAL A 39 -12.20 -4.30 19.08
N ALA A 40 -12.84 -5.27 19.73
CA ALA A 40 -14.29 -5.32 19.90
C ALA A 40 -14.81 -4.13 20.73
N GLN A 41 -14.14 -3.77 21.83
CA GLN A 41 -14.49 -2.56 22.59
C GLN A 41 -14.36 -1.29 21.75
N GLU A 42 -13.26 -1.13 21.00
CA GLU A 42 -13.01 0.07 20.19
C GLU A 42 -13.99 0.20 19.01
N VAL A 43 -14.26 -0.90 18.32
CA VAL A 43 -15.01 -0.89 17.06
C VAL A 43 -16.50 -1.14 17.29
N LEU A 44 -16.87 -2.04 18.20
CA LEU A 44 -18.26 -2.44 18.43
C LEU A 44 -18.89 -1.78 19.67
N GLU A 45 -18.12 -1.03 20.46
CA GLU A 45 -18.55 -0.51 21.77
C GLU A 45 -19.00 -1.65 22.72
N ASP A 46 -18.39 -2.83 22.55
CA ASP A 46 -18.70 -4.03 23.32
C ASP A 46 -18.14 -3.97 24.75
N THR A 47 -18.65 -4.83 25.61
CA THR A 47 -18.17 -5.02 26.99
C THR A 47 -16.91 -5.90 27.05
N PRO A 48 -15.95 -5.60 27.93
CA PRO A 48 -14.77 -6.44 28.11
C PRO A 48 -15.15 -7.83 28.63
N ASN A 49 -14.46 -8.85 28.13
CA ASN A 49 -14.64 -10.21 28.65
C ASN A 49 -14.19 -10.30 30.12
N GLU A 50 -14.88 -11.13 30.91
CA GLU A 50 -14.38 -11.57 32.21
C GLU A 50 -13.04 -12.32 32.06
N LYS A 51 -12.17 -12.20 33.06
CA LYS A 51 -10.98 -13.06 33.12
C LYS A 51 -11.41 -14.50 33.37
N VAL A 52 -11.06 -15.39 32.43
CA VAL A 52 -11.34 -16.83 32.54
C VAL A 52 -10.03 -17.57 32.77
N ASP A 53 -10.06 -18.56 33.66
CA ASP A 53 -8.95 -19.50 33.86
C ASP A 53 -9.01 -20.59 32.78
N PHE A 54 -7.99 -20.64 31.91
CA PHE A 54 -7.89 -21.62 30.82
C PHE A 54 -7.39 -23.00 31.27
N SER A 55 -7.02 -23.18 32.54
CA SER A 55 -6.50 -24.46 33.06
C SER A 55 -7.56 -25.57 33.12
N LYS A 56 -8.84 -25.21 33.20
CA LYS A 56 -9.96 -26.16 33.31
C LYS A 56 -11.09 -25.80 32.37
N LEU A 57 -11.47 -26.74 31.50
CA LEU A 57 -12.62 -26.58 30.62
C LEU A 57 -13.91 -26.44 31.45
N ASN A 58 -14.56 -25.28 31.35
CA ASN A 58 -15.84 -25.00 32.00
C ASN A 58 -16.82 -24.35 30.99
N SER A 59 -18.07 -24.13 31.42
CA SER A 59 -19.09 -23.49 30.60
C SER A 59 -18.70 -22.08 30.16
N LYS A 60 -18.04 -21.30 31.04
CA LYS A 60 -17.58 -19.94 30.73
C LYS A 60 -16.57 -19.89 29.59
N ILE A 61 -15.62 -20.84 29.51
CA ILE A 61 -14.66 -20.90 28.39
C ILE A 61 -15.38 -21.19 27.07
N LYS A 62 -16.35 -22.12 27.08
CA LYS A 62 -17.13 -22.45 25.88
C LYS A 62 -17.93 -21.25 25.40
N GLU A 63 -18.59 -20.56 26.32
CA GLU A 63 -19.35 -19.34 26.03
C GLU A 63 -18.44 -18.23 25.49
N LYS A 64 -17.29 -18.00 26.13
CA LYS A 64 -16.28 -17.05 25.65
C LYS A 64 -15.83 -17.37 24.22
N ASN A 65 -15.52 -18.63 23.91
CA ASN A 65 -15.10 -19.03 22.57
C ASN A 65 -16.18 -18.75 21.51
N ILE A 66 -17.44 -19.06 21.82
CA ILE A 66 -18.58 -18.75 20.93
C ILE A 66 -18.71 -17.24 20.74
N ASN A 67 -18.60 -16.46 21.81
CA ASN A 67 -18.70 -15.00 21.75
C ASN A 67 -17.54 -14.38 20.97
N ASP A 68 -16.32 -14.89 21.09
CA ASP A 68 -15.17 -14.44 20.29
C ASP A 68 -15.43 -14.64 18.78
N VAL A 69 -16.01 -15.78 18.37
CA VAL A 69 -16.38 -16.00 16.95
C VAL A 69 -17.50 -15.07 16.51
N LYS A 70 -18.53 -14.84 17.35
CA LYS A 70 -19.60 -13.88 17.05
C LYS A 70 -19.07 -12.46 16.88
N ARG A 71 -18.12 -12.04 17.73
CA ARG A 71 -17.44 -10.74 17.62
C ARG A 71 -16.70 -10.61 16.30
N MET A 72 -16.02 -11.66 15.84
CA MET A 72 -15.36 -11.65 14.53
C MET A 72 -16.36 -11.41 13.39
N VAL A 73 -17.54 -12.05 13.43
CA VAL A 73 -18.60 -11.82 12.42
C VAL A 73 -19.11 -10.38 12.47
N GLN A 74 -19.39 -9.85 13.67
CA GLN A 74 -19.84 -8.47 13.86
C GLN A 74 -18.78 -7.44 13.43
N LEU A 75 -17.50 -7.73 13.67
CA LEU A 75 -16.39 -6.90 13.20
C LEU A 75 -16.34 -6.86 11.68
N GLU A 76 -16.51 -7.99 10.98
CA GLU A 76 -16.58 -8.01 9.51
C GLU A 76 -17.84 -7.29 9.00
N GLU A 77 -19.00 -7.47 9.62
CA GLU A 77 -20.22 -6.74 9.26
C GLU A 77 -20.03 -5.22 9.33
N LYS A 78 -19.26 -4.75 10.32
CA LYS A 78 -19.00 -3.32 10.52
C LYS A 78 -17.84 -2.81 9.66
N LEU A 79 -16.72 -3.52 9.59
CA LEU A 79 -15.49 -3.07 8.94
C LEU A 79 -15.42 -3.39 7.45
N LYS A 80 -16.11 -4.45 7.01
CA LYS A 80 -16.18 -4.90 5.61
C LYS A 80 -14.81 -5.12 4.98
N TYR A 81 -13.88 -5.73 5.71
CA TYR A 81 -12.52 -5.95 5.22
C TYR A 81 -12.50 -6.96 4.08
N ILE A 82 -13.33 -8.02 4.12
CA ILE A 82 -13.38 -9.00 3.04
C ILE A 82 -13.83 -8.34 1.74
N ASP A 83 -14.96 -7.62 1.76
CA ASP A 83 -15.48 -6.91 0.59
C ASP A 83 -14.44 -5.94 0.02
N TYR A 84 -13.78 -5.20 0.90
CA TYR A 84 -12.77 -4.21 0.55
C TYR A 84 -11.53 -4.84 -0.10
N PHE A 85 -10.91 -5.83 0.55
CA PHE A 85 -9.73 -6.49 0.01
C PHE A 85 -10.07 -7.29 -1.25
N ASP A 86 -11.29 -7.83 -1.37
CA ASP A 86 -11.71 -8.50 -2.59
C ASP A 86 -11.82 -7.53 -3.79
N GLU A 87 -12.25 -6.29 -3.58
CA GLU A 87 -12.23 -5.25 -4.63
C GLU A 87 -10.81 -5.00 -5.17
N ILE A 88 -9.84 -4.80 -4.26
CA ILE A 88 -8.43 -4.62 -4.65
C ILE A 88 -7.88 -5.89 -5.30
N ARG A 89 -8.21 -7.06 -4.76
CA ARG A 89 -7.78 -8.36 -5.27
C ARG A 89 -8.28 -8.59 -6.68
N ARG A 90 -9.55 -8.30 -6.98
CA ARG A 90 -10.12 -8.41 -8.34
C ARG A 90 -9.43 -7.45 -9.31
N LEU A 91 -9.13 -6.23 -8.87
CA LEU A 91 -8.41 -5.25 -9.68
C LEU A 91 -6.97 -5.70 -9.99
N SER A 92 -6.23 -6.13 -8.97
CA SER A 92 -4.82 -6.48 -9.07
C SER A 92 -4.57 -7.93 -9.49
N LYS A 93 -5.57 -8.80 -9.45
CA LYS A 93 -5.49 -10.23 -9.78
C LYS A 93 -4.45 -11.00 -8.95
N VAL A 94 -4.35 -10.65 -7.66
CA VAL A 94 -3.53 -11.38 -6.68
C VAL A 94 -4.38 -12.32 -5.83
N GLU A 95 -3.76 -13.12 -4.96
CA GLU A 95 -4.48 -13.91 -3.96
C GLU A 95 -4.88 -13.06 -2.74
N PHE A 96 -5.79 -13.55 -1.90
CA PHE A 96 -6.16 -12.82 -0.67
C PHE A 96 -4.98 -12.68 0.30
N GLU A 97 -4.15 -13.71 0.36
CA GLU A 97 -2.94 -13.77 1.17
C GLU A 97 -1.90 -12.73 0.77
N ASP A 98 -1.92 -12.31 -0.50
CA ASP A 98 -1.01 -11.29 -1.02
C ASP A 98 -1.40 -9.88 -0.59
N MET A 99 -2.61 -9.68 -0.07
CA MET A 99 -3.13 -8.36 0.31
C MET A 99 -2.26 -7.66 1.35
N ILE A 100 -1.51 -8.41 2.17
CA ILE A 100 -0.57 -7.83 3.14
C ILE A 100 0.62 -7.13 2.46
N TRP A 101 0.99 -7.53 1.25
CA TRP A 101 2.17 -7.04 0.51
C TRP A 101 1.79 -6.05 -0.59
N ASN A 102 1.94 -4.75 -0.34
CA ASN A 102 1.69 -3.72 -1.37
C ASN A 102 2.56 -3.94 -2.64
N SER A 103 3.78 -4.46 -2.47
CA SER A 103 4.67 -4.79 -3.58
C SER A 103 4.07 -5.81 -4.55
N ARG A 104 3.37 -6.84 -4.05
CA ARG A 104 2.71 -7.85 -4.90
C ARG A 104 1.54 -7.25 -5.68
N ILE A 105 0.75 -6.40 -5.03
CA ILE A 105 -0.37 -5.69 -5.66
C ILE A 105 0.12 -4.81 -6.82
N ILE A 106 1.12 -3.95 -6.56
CA ILE A 106 1.67 -3.02 -7.55
C ILE A 106 2.35 -3.78 -8.69
N ASP A 107 3.11 -4.82 -8.37
CA ASP A 107 3.78 -5.67 -9.35
C ASP A 107 2.81 -6.38 -10.30
N MET A 108 1.67 -6.86 -9.79
CA MET A 108 0.66 -7.46 -10.64
C MET A 108 -0.08 -6.44 -11.50
N LEU A 109 -0.36 -5.24 -10.99
CA LEU A 109 -0.91 -4.16 -11.83
C LEU A 109 0.04 -3.80 -12.97
N LEU A 110 1.34 -3.78 -12.70
CA LEU A 110 2.39 -3.58 -13.71
C LEU A 110 2.41 -4.70 -14.76
N LEU A 111 2.39 -5.96 -14.33
CA LEU A 111 2.37 -7.12 -15.24
C LEU A 111 1.13 -7.13 -16.13
N GLN A 112 -0.03 -6.76 -15.58
CA GLN A 112 -1.26 -6.62 -16.37
C GLN A 112 -1.11 -5.55 -17.45
N GLU A 113 -0.54 -4.40 -17.11
CA GLU A 113 -0.34 -3.32 -18.08
C GLU A 113 0.68 -3.70 -19.17
N ALA A 114 1.80 -4.32 -18.77
CA ALA A 114 2.79 -4.81 -19.72
C ALA A 114 2.20 -5.86 -20.66
N LYS A 115 1.37 -6.78 -20.16
CA LYS A 115 0.64 -7.74 -21.01
C LYS A 115 -0.26 -7.04 -22.02
N ASN A 116 -1.00 -6.01 -21.60
CA ASN A 116 -1.88 -5.25 -22.50
C ASN A 116 -1.07 -4.53 -23.60
N LYS A 117 0.10 -3.99 -23.26
CA LYS A 117 1.02 -3.35 -24.20
C LYS A 117 1.91 -4.32 -24.98
N LYS A 118 1.78 -5.62 -24.75
CA LYS A 118 2.65 -6.66 -25.34
C LYS A 118 4.15 -6.45 -25.04
N ILE A 119 4.44 -5.91 -23.86
CA ILE A 119 5.81 -5.70 -23.35
C ILE A 119 6.20 -6.93 -22.52
N VAL A 120 7.37 -7.49 -22.81
CA VAL A 120 7.97 -8.55 -21.99
C VAL A 120 8.81 -7.89 -20.90
N LEU A 121 8.46 -8.16 -19.64
CA LEU A 121 9.20 -7.64 -18.49
C LEU A 121 10.30 -8.58 -18.05
N SER A 122 11.34 -8.01 -17.46
CA SER A 122 12.39 -8.73 -16.77
C SER A 122 11.82 -9.58 -15.62
N MET A 123 12.56 -10.64 -15.29
CA MET A 123 12.35 -11.37 -14.04
C MET A 123 12.65 -10.46 -12.85
N LYS A 124 12.06 -10.78 -11.69
CA LYS A 124 12.42 -10.07 -10.46
C LYS A 124 13.91 -10.25 -10.15
N PRO A 125 14.60 -9.19 -9.69
CA PRO A 125 15.93 -9.31 -9.15
C PRO A 125 16.00 -10.39 -8.07
N ALA A 126 17.05 -11.19 -8.09
CA ALA A 126 17.35 -12.15 -7.04
C ALA A 126 18.86 -12.33 -6.89
N GLU A 127 19.28 -12.51 -5.65
CA GLU A 127 20.67 -12.73 -5.26
C GLU A 127 21.23 -14.01 -5.89
N GLU A 128 20.47 -15.11 -5.84
CA GLU A 128 20.80 -16.39 -6.49
C GLU A 128 21.06 -16.26 -8.00
N ARG A 129 20.47 -15.26 -8.66
CA ARG A 129 20.64 -14.98 -10.09
C ARG A 129 21.73 -13.95 -10.37
N GLY A 130 22.36 -13.35 -9.35
CA GLY A 130 23.31 -12.25 -9.51
C GLY A 130 22.70 -10.99 -10.14
N THR A 131 21.37 -10.85 -10.08
CA THR A 131 20.61 -9.74 -10.69
C THR A 131 20.15 -8.70 -9.66
N LEU A 132 20.41 -8.97 -8.38
CA LEU A 132 20.08 -8.06 -7.29
C LEU A 132 21.19 -7.02 -7.17
N GLU A 133 20.84 -5.77 -7.44
CA GLU A 133 21.75 -4.65 -7.23
C GLU A 133 21.93 -4.39 -5.73
N ASP A 134 23.10 -3.84 -5.39
CA ASP A 134 23.34 -3.31 -4.06
C ASP A 134 22.32 -2.24 -3.72
N LYS A 135 21.99 -2.13 -2.45
CA LYS A 135 21.03 -1.14 -1.99
C LYS A 135 21.65 0.25 -2.17
N ALA A 136 21.22 0.98 -3.19
CA ALA A 136 21.60 2.38 -3.35
C ALA A 136 20.99 3.22 -2.21
N GLU A 137 21.82 4.04 -1.57
CA GLU A 137 21.33 5.10 -0.69
C GLU A 137 20.99 6.33 -1.53
N TYR A 138 19.75 6.78 -1.43
CA TYR A 138 19.28 8.02 -2.04
C TYR A 138 18.70 8.93 -0.95
N LYS A 139 18.75 10.24 -1.18
CA LYS A 139 18.32 11.23 -0.17
C LYS A 139 16.83 11.10 0.08
N GLY A 140 16.43 11.22 1.35
CA GLY A 140 15.02 11.30 1.72
C GLY A 140 14.46 12.71 1.57
N ALA A 141 13.21 12.89 1.97
CA ALA A 141 12.53 14.19 1.96
C ALA A 141 13.36 15.29 2.64
N TYR A 142 13.45 16.45 2.00
CA TYR A 142 14.04 17.66 2.56
C TYR A 142 13.29 18.10 3.83
N ARG A 143 14.04 18.40 4.89
CA ARG A 143 13.51 18.93 6.15
C ARG A 143 14.35 20.12 6.59
N ASP A 144 13.70 21.26 6.76
CA ASP A 144 14.32 22.47 7.28
C ASP A 144 13.40 23.13 8.32
N THR A 145 13.97 23.87 9.26
CA THR A 145 13.25 24.57 10.32
C THR A 145 13.79 25.99 10.44
N PHE A 146 12.98 26.97 10.01
CA PHE A 146 13.39 28.36 9.98
C PHE A 146 13.62 28.99 11.36
N LYS A 147 12.76 28.68 12.35
CA LYS A 147 12.83 29.22 13.72
C LYS A 147 12.26 28.24 14.74
N THR A 148 12.90 28.16 15.90
CA THR A 148 12.37 27.48 17.09
C THR A 148 11.63 28.48 17.98
N GLY A 149 10.61 28.00 18.70
CA GLY A 149 9.80 28.83 19.59
C GLY A 149 8.31 28.84 19.23
N ARG A 150 7.53 29.72 19.87
CA ARG A 150 6.10 29.85 19.60
C ARG A 150 5.89 30.65 18.32
N LEU A 151 5.42 29.98 17.29
CA LEU A 151 5.03 30.61 16.02
C LEU A 151 3.50 30.73 15.98
N ALA A 152 3.00 31.93 15.78
CA ALA A 152 1.59 32.20 15.56
C ALA A 152 1.42 33.50 14.76
N PRO A 153 0.55 33.54 13.74
CA PRO A 153 -0.23 32.43 13.17
C PRO A 153 0.59 31.52 12.23
N VAL A 154 0.17 30.26 12.06
CA VAL A 154 0.81 29.28 11.17
C VAL A 154 -0.23 28.72 10.19
N GLY A 155 0.07 28.75 8.89
CA GLY A 155 -0.67 28.03 7.85
C GLY A 155 0.05 26.74 7.46
N SER A 156 -0.71 25.68 7.16
CA SER A 156 -0.17 24.40 6.69
C SER A 156 -0.68 24.12 5.28
N TYR A 157 0.25 23.84 4.37
CA TYR A 157 -0.03 23.50 2.98
C TYR A 157 0.63 22.16 2.69
N ASP A 158 -0.13 21.23 2.12
CA ASP A 158 0.33 19.86 1.84
C ASP A 158 0.01 19.49 0.39
N LEU A 159 0.98 18.87 -0.29
CA LEU A 159 0.82 18.38 -1.65
C LEU A 159 0.14 17.02 -1.65
N SER A 160 -1.00 16.93 -2.33
CA SER A 160 -1.76 15.68 -2.42
C SER A 160 -1.01 14.62 -3.23
N SER A 161 -0.63 13.51 -2.58
CA SER A 161 0.08 12.38 -3.21
C SER A 161 1.33 12.80 -3.99
N CYS A 162 2.18 13.61 -3.36
CA CYS A 162 3.40 14.16 -3.94
C CYS A 162 4.19 13.15 -4.82
N TYR A 163 4.70 12.06 -4.24
CA TYR A 163 5.52 11.10 -4.99
C TYR A 163 4.80 10.40 -6.16
N PRO A 164 3.59 9.83 -5.97
CA PRO A 164 2.82 9.32 -7.12
C PRO A 164 2.58 10.35 -8.21
N SER A 165 2.31 11.62 -7.85
CA SER A 165 2.12 12.69 -8.84
C SER A 165 3.42 12.98 -9.58
N MET A 166 4.56 13.07 -8.89
CA MET A 166 5.88 13.25 -9.53
C MET A 166 6.19 12.16 -10.55
N ILE A 167 5.89 10.89 -10.25
CA ILE A 167 6.10 9.78 -11.19
C ILE A 167 5.31 9.99 -12.50
N VAL A 168 4.09 10.52 -12.39
CA VAL A 168 3.22 10.78 -13.55
C VAL A 168 3.64 12.06 -14.27
N ASP A 169 3.79 13.15 -13.53
CA ASP A 169 4.03 14.49 -14.06
C ASP A 169 5.39 14.60 -14.76
N PHE A 170 6.40 13.89 -14.25
CA PHE A 170 7.76 13.86 -14.81
C PHE A 170 8.06 12.60 -15.62
N CYS A 171 7.06 11.76 -15.86
CA CYS A 171 7.18 10.51 -16.62
C CYS A 171 8.31 9.59 -16.11
N LEU A 172 8.46 9.44 -14.79
CA LEU A 172 9.56 8.70 -14.18
C LEU A 172 9.39 7.19 -14.42
N ASP A 173 10.21 6.64 -15.32
CA ASP A 173 10.23 5.23 -15.69
C ASP A 173 11.65 4.86 -16.19
N PRO A 174 12.17 3.65 -15.90
CA PRO A 174 13.46 3.23 -16.44
C PRO A 174 13.53 3.30 -17.97
N SER A 175 12.42 3.05 -18.68
CA SER A 175 12.34 3.13 -20.14
C SER A 175 12.35 4.55 -20.69
N ASN A 176 12.17 5.56 -19.84
CA ASN A 176 12.28 6.97 -20.19
C ASN A 176 13.67 7.55 -19.92
N ILE A 177 14.60 6.78 -19.34
CA ILE A 177 15.96 7.27 -19.09
C ILE A 177 16.71 7.43 -20.42
N CYS A 178 17.24 8.63 -20.65
CA CYS A 178 18.08 8.97 -21.79
C CYS A 178 19.56 8.91 -21.42
N THR A 179 20.37 8.17 -22.17
CA THR A 179 21.83 8.16 -22.02
C THR A 179 22.43 9.41 -22.67
N VAL A 180 22.62 10.47 -21.89
CA VAL A 180 23.24 11.73 -22.34
C VAL A 180 24.34 12.17 -21.36
N PRO A 181 25.48 12.72 -21.84
CA PRO A 181 26.50 13.28 -20.96
C PRO A 181 25.92 14.41 -20.08
N LEU A 182 26.36 14.53 -18.82
CA LEU A 182 25.86 15.54 -17.88
C LEU A 182 25.90 16.98 -18.44
N ASN A 183 26.95 17.31 -19.19
CA ASN A 183 27.19 18.66 -19.72
C ASN A 183 26.56 18.93 -21.09
N SER A 184 25.81 17.96 -21.64
CA SER A 184 25.10 18.15 -22.90
C SER A 184 23.75 18.83 -22.68
N GLU A 185 23.31 19.62 -23.66
CA GLU A 185 21.94 20.14 -23.68
C GLU A 185 20.94 18.98 -23.79
N THR A 186 19.85 19.06 -23.03
CA THR A 186 18.73 18.13 -23.16
C THR A 186 18.00 18.38 -24.46
N LYS A 187 17.50 17.31 -25.10
CA LYS A 187 16.61 17.47 -26.25
C LYS A 187 15.37 18.26 -25.85
N GLU A 188 14.83 19.03 -26.79
CA GLU A 188 13.60 19.79 -26.56
C GLU A 188 12.48 18.87 -26.07
N GLY A 189 11.89 19.22 -24.93
CA GLY A 189 10.83 18.45 -24.27
C GLY A 189 11.28 17.36 -23.28
N ASP A 190 12.57 17.00 -23.23
CA ASP A 190 13.09 16.13 -22.16
C ASP A 190 13.42 16.96 -20.90
N ILE A 191 13.37 16.34 -19.72
CA ILE A 191 13.72 17.01 -18.45
C ILE A 191 14.97 16.38 -17.84
N ARG A 192 15.78 17.19 -17.17
CA ARG A 192 16.90 16.71 -16.33
C ARG A 192 16.53 16.85 -14.86
N ILE A 193 16.62 15.75 -14.12
CA ILE A 193 16.48 15.71 -12.66
C ILE A 193 17.78 15.16 -12.11
N GLU A 194 18.47 15.97 -11.32
CA GLU A 194 19.84 15.70 -10.87
C GLU A 194 20.75 15.35 -12.07
N GLU A 195 21.32 14.15 -12.08
CA GLU A 195 22.23 13.67 -13.12
C GLU A 195 21.53 12.85 -14.21
N THR A 196 20.21 12.64 -14.11
CA THR A 196 19.45 11.78 -15.03
C THR A 196 18.51 12.58 -15.91
N VAL A 197 18.47 12.25 -17.20
CA VAL A 197 17.55 12.86 -18.16
C VAL A 197 16.41 11.89 -18.47
N PHE A 198 15.18 12.39 -18.37
CA PHE A 198 13.95 11.64 -18.59
C PHE A 198 13.20 12.19 -19.80
N ARG A 199 12.92 11.30 -20.76
CA ARG A 199 11.96 11.57 -21.82
C ARG A 199 10.56 11.76 -21.24
N GLN A 200 9.87 12.82 -21.66
CA GLN A 200 8.50 13.11 -21.24
C GLN A 200 7.48 12.29 -22.03
N ASN A 201 7.60 10.96 -21.93
CA ASN A 201 6.66 10.02 -22.53
C ASN A 201 5.75 9.42 -21.43
N PRO A 202 4.47 9.82 -21.36
CA PRO A 202 3.54 9.32 -20.34
C PRO A 202 3.05 7.89 -20.62
N ASP A 203 3.34 7.33 -21.80
CA ASP A 203 2.87 6.01 -22.22
C ASP A 203 3.75 4.84 -21.74
N THR A 204 4.63 5.10 -20.77
CA THR A 204 5.45 4.08 -20.10
C THR A 204 4.72 3.46 -18.90
N LEU A 205 5.29 2.38 -18.38
CA LEU A 205 4.56 1.48 -17.48
C LEU A 205 4.33 2.10 -16.10
N LEU A 206 5.36 2.68 -15.47
CA LEU A 206 5.24 3.27 -14.14
C LEU A 206 4.26 4.47 -14.12
N PRO A 207 4.31 5.43 -15.06
CA PRO A 207 3.33 6.52 -15.13
C PRO A 207 1.90 6.00 -15.33
N ILE A 208 1.67 5.04 -16.23
CA ILE A 208 0.32 4.52 -16.48
C ILE A 208 -0.26 3.82 -15.25
N VAL A 209 0.51 2.92 -14.63
CA VAL A 209 0.05 2.19 -13.44
C VAL A 209 -0.22 3.16 -12.30
N THR A 210 0.67 4.14 -12.09
CA THR A 210 0.51 5.15 -11.04
C THR A 210 -0.70 6.04 -11.29
N LYS A 211 -0.95 6.46 -12.54
CA LYS A 211 -2.12 7.23 -12.94
C LYS A 211 -3.43 6.46 -12.71
N LYS A 212 -3.45 5.15 -12.97
CA LYS A 212 -4.60 4.28 -12.67
C LYS A 212 -4.88 4.21 -11.17
N LEU A 213 -3.84 4.03 -10.36
CA LEU A 213 -3.94 4.04 -8.89
C LEU A 213 -4.46 5.39 -8.37
N LEU A 214 -3.94 6.50 -8.88
CA LEU A 214 -4.39 7.85 -8.52
C LEU A 214 -5.86 8.08 -8.89
N THR A 215 -6.27 7.62 -10.07
CA THR A 215 -7.66 7.72 -10.54
C THR A 215 -8.61 6.94 -9.62
N LEU A 216 -8.27 5.70 -9.28
CA LEU A 216 -9.04 4.89 -8.34
C LEU A 216 -9.18 5.58 -6.98
N LYS A 217 -8.06 6.05 -6.43
CA LYS A 217 -8.04 6.79 -5.15
C LYS A 217 -8.96 8.00 -5.19
N ASN A 218 -8.93 8.76 -6.30
CA ASN A 218 -9.76 9.97 -6.45
C ASN A 218 -11.25 9.62 -6.59
N GLN A 219 -11.61 8.54 -7.29
CA GLN A 219 -12.99 8.06 -7.38
C GLN A 219 -13.55 7.69 -6.00
N ILE A 220 -12.78 6.97 -5.18
CA ILE A 220 -13.18 6.61 -3.81
C ILE A 220 -13.26 7.87 -2.93
N LYS A 221 -12.32 8.80 -3.07
CA LYS A 221 -12.37 10.09 -2.36
C LYS A 221 -13.63 10.89 -2.70
N GLN A 222 -14.05 10.87 -3.97
CA GLN A 222 -15.28 11.52 -4.41
C GLN A 222 -16.52 10.85 -3.79
N LYS A 223 -16.60 9.52 -3.79
CA LYS A 223 -17.68 8.79 -3.08
C LYS A 223 -17.70 9.16 -1.59
N LEU A 224 -16.55 9.17 -0.93
CA LEU A 224 -16.43 9.55 0.47
C LEU A 224 -16.95 10.97 0.73
N SER A 225 -16.69 11.92 -0.18
CA SER A 225 -17.15 13.31 -0.05
C SER A 225 -18.67 13.48 -0.15
N THR A 226 -19.38 12.52 -0.75
CA THR A 226 -20.85 12.53 -0.82
C THR A 226 -21.54 11.99 0.44
N ILE A 227 -20.79 11.34 1.33
CA ILE A 227 -21.34 10.74 2.56
C ILE A 227 -21.25 11.77 3.70
N LYS A 228 -22.32 11.88 4.50
CA LYS A 228 -22.37 12.80 5.63
C LYS A 228 -21.29 12.46 6.66
N LEU A 229 -20.51 13.48 7.04
CA LEU A 229 -19.46 13.39 8.06
C LEU A 229 -19.98 12.79 9.37
N ASN A 230 -19.10 12.03 10.05
CA ASN A 230 -19.33 11.39 11.35
C ASN A 230 -20.43 10.31 11.39
N THR A 231 -20.94 9.84 10.25
CA THR A 231 -21.81 8.67 10.18
C THR A 231 -21.00 7.36 10.25
N PRO A 232 -21.60 6.23 10.69
CA PRO A 232 -20.96 4.91 10.60
C PRO A 232 -20.54 4.57 9.17
N GLU A 233 -21.38 4.89 8.19
CA GLU A 233 -21.09 4.73 6.76
C GLU A 233 -19.84 5.51 6.33
N TYR A 234 -19.73 6.78 6.74
CA TYR A 234 -18.54 7.59 6.47
C TYR A 234 -17.28 6.99 7.09
N LYS A 235 -17.36 6.50 8.34
CA LYS A 235 -16.21 5.86 9.01
C LYS A 235 -15.75 4.63 8.22
N ASN A 236 -16.67 3.79 7.78
CA ASN A 236 -16.37 2.59 7.01
C ASN A 236 -15.77 2.91 5.64
N GLU A 237 -16.34 3.84 4.90
CA GLU A 237 -15.82 4.22 3.58
C GLU A 237 -14.46 4.96 3.70
N LYS A 238 -14.26 5.72 4.77
CA LYS A 238 -12.96 6.36 5.08
C LYS A 238 -11.86 5.32 5.30
N VAL A 239 -12.17 4.21 5.96
CA VAL A 239 -11.22 3.11 6.18
C VAL A 239 -10.76 2.52 4.84
N LYS A 240 -11.67 2.29 3.89
CA LYS A 240 -11.34 1.85 2.52
C LYS A 240 -10.46 2.86 1.80
N TYR A 241 -10.82 4.14 1.87
CA TYR A 241 -10.04 5.23 1.27
C TYR A 241 -8.60 5.27 1.81
N GLU A 242 -8.41 5.19 3.13
CA GLU A 242 -7.07 5.22 3.74
C GLU A 242 -6.21 4.03 3.31
N ALA A 243 -6.80 2.85 3.11
CA ALA A 243 -6.04 1.69 2.66
C ALA A 243 -5.69 1.76 1.15
N VAL A 244 -6.56 2.28 0.27
CA VAL A 244 -6.20 2.52 -1.15
C VAL A 244 -5.14 3.61 -1.24
N LYS A 245 -5.28 4.68 -0.47
CA LYS A 245 -4.26 5.71 -0.29
C LYS A 245 -2.93 5.10 0.20
N GLY A 246 -2.99 4.12 1.10
CA GLY A 246 -1.82 3.34 1.54
C GLY A 246 -1.12 2.61 0.40
N ILE A 247 -1.86 1.94 -0.49
CA ILE A 247 -1.32 1.28 -1.68
C ILE A 247 -0.70 2.30 -2.64
N VAL A 248 -1.41 3.39 -2.94
CA VAL A 248 -0.95 4.45 -3.85
C VAL A 248 0.33 5.09 -3.33
N ASN A 249 0.38 5.44 -2.04
CA ASN A 249 1.58 6.01 -1.43
C ASN A 249 2.74 5.01 -1.35
N SER A 250 2.44 3.70 -1.34
CA SER A 250 3.45 2.64 -1.40
C SER A 250 4.02 2.43 -2.79
N ALA A 251 3.39 2.94 -3.87
CA ALA A 251 3.87 2.77 -5.24
C ALA A 251 5.33 3.22 -5.39
N TYR A 252 5.62 4.44 -4.95
CA TYR A 252 6.99 4.97 -4.92
C TYR A 252 7.94 4.07 -4.10
N GLY A 253 7.55 3.71 -2.87
CA GLY A 253 8.39 2.86 -2.02
C GLY A 253 8.67 1.48 -2.62
N VAL A 254 7.74 0.96 -3.43
CA VAL A 254 7.93 -0.29 -4.19
C VAL A 254 8.85 -0.07 -5.38
N PHE A 255 8.74 1.06 -6.09
CA PHE A 255 9.62 1.36 -7.22
C PHE A 255 11.08 1.58 -6.80
N GLY A 256 11.31 2.13 -5.60
CA GLY A 256 12.63 2.23 -4.98
C GLY A 256 13.10 0.96 -4.25
N ASN A 257 12.34 -0.14 -4.29
CA ASN A 257 12.74 -1.39 -3.66
C ASN A 257 13.59 -2.24 -4.61
N ARG A 258 14.84 -2.56 -4.23
CA ARG A 258 15.76 -3.38 -5.03
C ARG A 258 15.24 -4.75 -5.48
N PHE A 259 14.22 -5.29 -4.80
CA PHE A 259 13.58 -6.56 -5.18
C PHE A 259 12.47 -6.39 -6.25
N PHE A 260 12.15 -5.15 -6.63
CA PHE A 260 11.15 -4.85 -7.64
C PHE A 260 11.72 -5.00 -9.05
N ARG A 261 10.89 -5.49 -9.99
CA ARG A 261 11.36 -5.85 -11.35
C ARG A 261 11.83 -4.68 -12.20
N LEU A 262 11.26 -3.50 -11.97
CA LEU A 262 11.63 -2.25 -12.63
C LEU A 262 12.35 -1.32 -11.64
N TYR A 263 12.99 -1.90 -10.62
CA TYR A 263 13.85 -1.12 -9.74
C TYR A 263 14.90 -0.41 -10.58
N ASN A 264 15.04 0.89 -10.34
CA ASN A 264 16.12 1.68 -10.89
C ASN A 264 16.45 2.79 -9.88
N PRO A 265 17.71 2.90 -9.43
CA PRO A 265 18.09 3.87 -8.41
C PRO A 265 17.92 5.32 -8.88
N ASN A 266 18.08 5.60 -10.18
CA ASN A 266 17.91 6.94 -10.72
C ASN A 266 16.43 7.37 -10.72
N VAL A 267 15.51 6.44 -10.99
CA VAL A 267 14.06 6.69 -10.86
C VAL A 267 13.69 6.95 -9.40
N ALA A 268 14.26 6.17 -8.48
CA ALA A 268 14.02 6.35 -7.05
C ALA A 268 14.54 7.71 -6.55
N SER A 269 15.78 8.07 -6.90
CA SER A 269 16.40 9.36 -6.55
C SER A 269 15.64 10.54 -7.16
N ALA A 270 15.24 10.45 -8.43
CA ALA A 270 14.49 11.51 -9.11
C ALA A 270 13.10 11.77 -8.51
N THR A 271 12.57 10.83 -7.72
CA THR A 271 11.27 11.00 -7.04
C THR A 271 11.42 11.72 -5.68
N THR A 272 12.62 11.78 -5.09
CA THR A 272 12.87 12.25 -3.71
C THR A 272 13.55 13.60 -3.64
#